data_AF-K0IKQ0-F1
#
_entry.id   AF-K0IKQ0-F1
#
_cell.length_a   1.000
_cell.length_b   1.000
_cell.length_c   1.000
_cell.angle_alpha   90.00
_cell.angle_beta   90.00
_cell.angle_gamma   90.00
#
_symmetry.space_group_name_H-M   'P 1'
#
loop_
_entity.id
_entity.type
_entity.pdbx_description
1 polymer ?
#
loop_
_entity_poly.entity_id
_entity_poly.type
_entity_poly.pdbx_seq_one_letter_code
_entity_poly.pdbx_strand_id
1 'polypeptide(L)'
;MERIHSLCLIEGSEDTGYPALYDIVSKYASRNYAVIYAVENDVAETVRHMSRRIDVETLVESGALTIVDRNVMYSVEKTNNLEGQAILDSWHSLMLKVKKRSNSDGILAIGSAETFFEHHVDPCKLVNYETIVGKKFHIPLEAICCYSANAFSRLSFGDLVAILNAHHSTIHTNNRYREWHPSKFIELARSGLDRALGHELSDLIFKTMKLCYRINDSHIISRPQILEDMLERIMGKKAADATMRYVKDEVRKSVAFS
;
A
#
# COMPACT_ATOMS: atom_id res chain seq x y z
N MET A 1 -21.49 4.22 3.09
CA MET A 1 -20.13 4.77 3.08
C MET A 1 -19.21 3.68 2.55
N GLU A 2 -18.52 3.95 1.46
CA GLU A 2 -17.70 2.96 0.75
C GLU A 2 -16.47 2.59 1.59
N ARG A 3 -16.10 1.31 1.59
CA ARG A 3 -14.87 0.85 2.26
C ARG A 3 -13.71 1.22 1.36
N ILE A 4 -12.82 2.07 1.83
CA ILE A 4 -11.67 2.50 1.04
C ILE A 4 -10.42 1.88 1.66
N HIS A 5 -9.71 1.08 0.86
CA HIS A 5 -8.40 0.55 1.20
C HIS A 5 -7.37 1.25 0.31
N SER A 6 -6.50 2.04 0.93
CA SER A 6 -5.61 2.97 0.23
C SER A 6 -4.15 2.69 0.53
N LEU A 7 -3.30 2.77 -0.50
CA LEU A 7 -1.86 2.66 -0.33
C LEU A 7 -1.24 4.05 -0.23
N CYS A 8 -0.35 4.26 0.73
CA CYS A 8 0.42 5.49 0.87
C CYS A 8 1.92 5.18 0.81
N LEU A 9 2.66 5.92 -0.02
CA LEU A 9 4.12 5.87 -0.03
C LEU A 9 4.68 6.99 0.85
N ILE A 10 5.51 6.61 1.80
CA ILE A 10 6.27 7.50 2.66
C ILE A 10 7.62 7.73 1.98
N GLU A 11 7.82 8.96 1.48
CA GLU A 11 9.08 9.40 0.91
C GLU A 11 9.96 10.09 1.96
N GLY A 12 11.27 9.94 1.83
CA GLY A 12 12.26 10.61 2.68
C GLY A 12 12.63 9.84 3.95
N SER A 13 13.35 10.52 4.86
CA SER A 13 13.61 10.01 6.20
C SER A 13 12.33 10.08 7.04
N GLU A 14 12.32 9.34 8.15
CA GLU A 14 11.25 9.36 9.16
C GLU A 14 10.80 10.80 9.50
N ASP A 15 11.74 11.75 9.60
CA ASP A 15 11.44 13.15 9.91
C ASP A 15 10.65 13.92 8.84
N THR A 16 10.67 13.46 7.58
CA THR A 16 10.11 14.20 6.42
C THR A 16 8.84 13.58 5.84
N GLY A 17 8.64 12.26 6.03
CA GLY A 17 7.53 11.53 5.41
C GLY A 17 6.24 11.49 6.23
N TYR A 18 6.31 11.39 7.56
CA TYR A 18 5.14 11.35 8.45
C TYR A 18 4.29 12.64 8.55
N PRO A 19 4.83 13.86 8.36
CA PRO A 19 4.05 15.10 8.27
C PRO A 19 2.71 15.01 7.54
N ALA A 20 2.70 14.42 6.34
CA ALA A 20 1.50 14.32 5.52
C ALA A 20 0.44 13.43 6.16
N LEU A 21 0.85 12.36 6.85
CA LEU A 21 -0.05 11.49 7.60
C LEU A 21 -0.70 12.22 8.77
N TYR A 22 0.04 13.09 9.47
CA TYR A 22 -0.54 13.88 10.58
C TYR A 22 -1.63 14.83 10.08
N ASP A 23 -1.47 15.40 8.88
CA ASP A 23 -2.51 16.21 8.24
C ASP A 23 -3.74 15.37 7.89
N ILE A 24 -3.56 14.10 7.47
CA ILE A 24 -4.66 13.14 7.29
C ILE A 24 -5.36 12.87 8.62
N VAL A 25 -4.62 12.61 9.70
CA VAL A 25 -5.19 12.43 11.05
C VAL A 25 -6.08 13.62 11.42
N SER A 26 -5.56 14.84 11.29
CA SER A 26 -6.31 16.08 11.57
C SER A 26 -7.60 16.16 10.77
N LYS A 27 -7.49 15.94 9.45
CA LYS A 27 -8.62 16.01 8.52
C LYS A 27 -9.72 15.02 8.88
N TYR A 28 -9.38 13.78 9.22
CA TYR A 28 -10.38 12.77 9.57
C TYR A 28 -10.99 13.02 10.95
N ALA A 29 -10.19 13.38 11.94
CA ALA A 29 -10.69 13.74 13.26
C ALA A 29 -11.69 14.91 13.19
N SER A 30 -11.40 15.95 12.39
CA SER A 30 -12.31 17.09 12.18
C SER A 30 -13.66 16.72 11.53
N ARG A 31 -13.72 15.54 10.89
CA ARG A 31 -14.91 14.99 10.24
C ARG A 31 -15.62 13.94 11.11
N ASN A 32 -15.36 13.93 12.41
CA ASN A 32 -15.94 12.99 13.37
C ASN A 32 -15.56 11.51 13.11
N TYR A 33 -14.36 11.24 12.57
CA TYR A 33 -13.80 9.89 12.54
C TYR A 33 -12.93 9.65 13.76
N ALA A 34 -12.94 8.43 14.26
CA ALA A 34 -11.89 7.97 15.16
C ALA A 34 -10.70 7.46 14.35
N VAL A 35 -9.49 7.91 14.70
CA VAL A 35 -8.26 7.59 13.97
C VAL A 35 -7.41 6.66 14.82
N ILE A 36 -6.96 5.56 14.23
CA ILE A 36 -5.94 4.68 14.79
C ILE A 36 -4.67 4.85 13.98
N TYR A 37 -3.58 5.24 14.64
CA TYR A 37 -2.27 5.46 14.02
C TYR A 37 -1.27 4.43 14.56
N ALA A 38 -0.80 3.53 13.68
CA ALA A 38 0.15 2.46 14.01
C ALA A 38 1.26 2.36 12.95
N VAL A 39 1.94 3.49 12.70
CA VAL A 39 2.96 3.62 11.65
C VAL A 39 4.39 3.65 12.22
N GLU A 40 4.56 4.27 13.39
CA GLU A 40 5.86 4.53 14.04
C GLU A 40 6.05 3.61 15.27
N ASN A 41 7.30 3.41 15.69
CA ASN A 41 7.65 2.49 16.79
C ASN A 41 7.61 3.15 18.18
N ASP A 42 7.96 4.43 18.28
CA ASP A 42 7.97 5.15 19.57
C ASP A 42 6.74 6.06 19.66
N VAL A 43 5.79 5.68 20.52
CA VAL A 43 4.56 6.44 20.75
C VAL A 43 4.85 7.84 21.33
N ALA A 44 5.82 7.96 22.23
CA ALA A 44 6.13 9.24 22.87
C ALA A 44 6.79 10.20 21.88
N GLU A 45 7.66 9.70 21.02
CA GLU A 45 8.23 10.47 19.91
C GLU A 45 7.18 10.84 18.86
N THR A 46 6.31 9.89 18.49
CA THR A 46 5.18 10.13 17.57
C THR A 46 4.30 11.28 18.10
N VAL A 47 3.92 11.23 19.38
CA VAL A 47 3.14 12.30 20.04
C VAL A 47 3.91 13.61 19.96
N ARG A 48 5.20 13.63 20.30
CA ARG A 48 6.03 14.85 20.25
C ARG A 48 6.07 15.47 18.86
N HIS A 49 6.18 14.67 17.80
CA HIS A 49 6.22 15.12 16.42
C HIS A 49 4.86 15.57 15.90
N MET A 50 3.82 14.79 16.19
CA MET A 50 2.44 15.07 15.79
C MET A 50 1.89 16.33 16.51
N SER A 51 2.23 16.55 17.79
CA SER A 51 1.85 17.75 18.56
C SER A 51 2.41 19.06 18.00
N ARG A 52 3.41 19.02 17.12
CA ARG A 52 3.89 20.22 16.41
C ARG A 52 2.91 20.70 15.33
N ARG A 53 1.92 19.88 14.96
CA ARG A 53 0.97 20.16 13.89
C ARG A 53 -0.49 20.13 14.33
N ILE A 54 -0.83 19.27 15.27
CA ILE A 54 -2.22 19.05 15.69
C ILE A 54 -2.30 18.98 17.22
N ASP A 55 -3.48 19.24 17.77
CA ASP A 55 -3.74 19.09 19.20
C ASP A 55 -3.95 17.62 19.58
N VAL A 56 -2.84 16.88 19.71
CA VAL A 56 -2.85 15.44 19.99
C VAL A 56 -3.51 15.12 21.33
N GLU A 57 -3.30 15.95 22.35
CA GLU A 57 -3.83 15.74 23.71
C GLU A 57 -5.35 15.74 23.69
N THR A 58 -5.97 16.79 23.15
CA THR A 58 -7.43 16.88 22.99
C THR A 58 -8.00 15.73 22.17
N LEU A 59 -7.32 15.33 21.09
CA LEU A 59 -7.77 14.23 20.24
C LEU A 59 -7.70 12.86 20.94
N VAL A 60 -6.68 12.63 21.76
CA VAL A 60 -6.54 11.39 22.54
C VAL A 60 -7.55 11.36 23.68
N GLU A 61 -7.71 12.46 24.43
CA GLU A 61 -8.65 12.57 25.55
C GLU A 61 -10.11 12.39 25.11
N SER A 62 -10.48 12.96 23.96
CA SER A 62 -11.82 12.79 23.37
C SER A 62 -12.05 11.41 22.76
N GLY A 63 -11.00 10.58 22.65
CA GLY A 63 -11.04 9.26 22.00
C GLY A 63 -11.10 9.33 20.47
N ALA A 64 -10.91 10.51 19.87
CA ALA A 64 -10.83 10.70 18.42
C ALA A 64 -9.50 10.19 17.82
N LEU A 65 -8.45 10.05 18.62
CA LEU A 65 -7.15 9.53 18.19
C LEU A 65 -6.65 8.44 19.15
N THR A 66 -6.16 7.35 18.59
CA THR A 66 -5.45 6.28 19.30
C THR A 66 -4.12 6.02 18.59
N ILE A 67 -3.01 6.26 19.29
CA ILE A 67 -1.66 6.01 18.78
C ILE A 67 -1.17 4.69 19.37
N VAL A 68 -0.66 3.81 18.52
CA VAL A 68 -0.18 2.48 18.91
C VAL A 68 1.21 2.27 18.33
N ASP A 69 2.10 1.70 19.14
CA ASP A 69 3.42 1.23 18.68
C ASP A 69 3.25 0.19 17.57
N ARG A 70 3.84 0.44 16.40
CA ARG A 70 3.83 -0.47 15.25
C ARG A 70 4.34 -1.86 15.62
N ASN A 71 5.42 -1.99 16.38
CA ASN A 71 6.00 -3.27 16.76
C ASN A 71 5.10 -4.06 17.70
N VAL A 72 4.27 -3.37 18.50
CA VAL A 72 3.23 -4.04 19.30
C VAL A 72 2.12 -4.56 18.40
N MET A 73 1.71 -3.77 17.40
CA MET A 73 0.62 -4.09 16.50
C MET A 73 0.96 -5.25 15.54
N TYR A 74 2.19 -5.26 15.04
CA TYR A 74 2.72 -6.25 14.10
C TYR A 74 3.74 -7.18 14.77
N SER A 75 3.59 -7.44 16.08
CA SER A 75 4.51 -8.32 16.81
C SER A 75 4.54 -9.72 16.19
N VAL A 76 5.71 -10.18 15.76
CA VAL A 76 5.93 -11.50 15.12
C VAL A 76 5.38 -12.63 15.98
N GLU A 77 5.63 -12.60 17.29
CA GLU A 77 5.15 -13.62 18.23
C GLU A 77 3.62 -13.63 18.33
N LYS A 78 3.00 -12.46 18.48
CA LYS A 78 1.54 -12.34 18.65
C LYS A 78 0.76 -12.61 17.36
N THR A 79 1.38 -12.37 16.22
CA THR A 79 0.78 -12.48 14.89
C THR A 79 1.09 -13.81 14.21
N ASN A 80 1.64 -14.78 14.95
CA ASN A 80 2.03 -16.08 14.42
C ASN A 80 2.96 -15.97 13.19
N ASN A 81 4.02 -15.16 13.29
CA ASN A 81 4.94 -14.85 12.20
C ASN A 81 4.29 -14.03 11.07
N LEU A 82 3.63 -12.92 11.44
CA LEU A 82 2.96 -11.98 10.52
C LEU A 82 1.90 -12.63 9.62
N GLU A 83 1.11 -13.56 10.14
CA GLU A 83 -0.04 -14.10 9.41
C GLU A 83 -1.13 -13.04 9.27
N GLY A 84 -1.58 -12.81 8.04
CA GLY A 84 -2.51 -11.73 7.71
C GLY A 84 -3.80 -11.75 8.53
N GLN A 85 -4.36 -12.93 8.79
CA GLN A 85 -5.58 -13.07 9.59
C GLN A 85 -5.34 -12.72 11.08
N ALA A 86 -4.21 -13.11 11.66
CA ALA A 86 -3.90 -12.80 13.06
C ALA A 86 -3.65 -11.28 13.27
N ILE A 87 -3.01 -10.64 12.31
CA ILE A 87 -2.85 -9.17 12.29
C ILE A 87 -4.23 -8.50 12.21
N LEU A 88 -5.10 -8.97 11.33
CA LEU A 88 -6.45 -8.43 11.17
C LEU A 88 -7.33 -8.62 12.41
N ASP A 89 -7.22 -9.76 13.10
CA ASP A 89 -7.95 -9.99 14.34
C ASP A 89 -7.51 -9.00 15.43
N SER A 90 -6.23 -8.64 15.45
CA SER A 90 -5.67 -7.60 16.32
C SER A 90 -6.22 -6.22 15.95
N TRP A 91 -6.23 -5.86 14.66
CA TRP A 91 -6.84 -4.61 14.17
C TRP A 91 -8.32 -4.53 14.52
N HIS A 92 -9.07 -5.61 14.26
CA HIS A 92 -10.50 -5.68 14.53
C HIS A 92 -10.80 -5.49 16.02
N SER A 93 -10.03 -6.16 16.89
CA SER A 93 -10.16 -6.02 18.35
C SER A 93 -9.91 -4.59 18.82
N LEU A 94 -8.90 -3.91 18.25
CA LEU A 94 -8.60 -2.50 18.56
C LEU A 94 -9.71 -1.57 18.06
N MET A 95 -10.15 -1.74 16.82
CA MET A 95 -11.23 -0.96 16.22
C MET A 95 -12.53 -1.06 17.00
N LEU A 96 -12.91 -2.25 17.47
CA LEU A 96 -14.09 -2.42 18.32
C LEU A 96 -13.96 -1.68 19.65
N LYS A 97 -12.76 -1.63 20.25
CA LYS A 97 -12.51 -0.86 21.49
C LYS A 97 -12.61 0.64 21.23
N VAL A 98 -12.01 1.14 20.15
CA VAL A 98 -12.05 2.55 19.77
C VAL A 98 -13.48 2.97 19.44
N LYS A 99 -14.20 2.19 18.63
CA LYS A 99 -15.60 2.48 18.26
C LYS A 99 -16.54 2.54 19.48
N LYS A 100 -16.29 1.74 20.52
CA LYS A 100 -17.07 1.78 21.77
C LYS A 100 -16.80 3.02 22.62
N ARG A 101 -15.61 3.61 22.50
CA ARG A 101 -15.17 4.78 23.29
C ARG A 101 -15.47 6.10 22.58
N SER A 102 -15.41 6.10 21.25
CA SER A 102 -15.67 7.27 20.42
C SER A 102 -17.14 7.33 19.99
N ASN A 103 -17.73 8.52 19.93
CA ASN A 103 -19.01 8.74 19.25
C ASN A 103 -18.84 9.04 17.74
N SER A 104 -17.84 8.40 17.12
CA SER A 104 -17.43 8.67 15.74
C SER A 104 -18.39 8.09 14.71
N ASP A 105 -18.43 8.67 13.51
CA ASP A 105 -19.22 8.16 12.38
C ASP A 105 -18.52 6.96 11.69
N GLY A 106 -17.19 6.97 11.70
CA GLY A 106 -16.36 5.93 11.10
C GLY A 106 -14.99 5.82 11.75
N ILE A 107 -14.20 4.85 11.31
CA ILE A 107 -12.82 4.67 11.74
C ILE A 107 -11.89 4.90 10.55
N LEU A 108 -10.78 5.59 10.79
CA LEU A 108 -9.60 5.59 9.93
C LEU A 108 -8.52 4.75 10.61
N ALA A 109 -8.04 3.70 9.95
CA ALA A 109 -6.89 2.92 10.39
C ALA A 109 -5.69 3.22 9.49
N ILE A 110 -4.60 3.71 10.07
CA ILE A 110 -3.34 3.95 9.37
C ILE A 110 -2.29 2.99 9.95
N GLY A 111 -1.81 2.06 9.13
CA GLY A 111 -0.82 1.06 9.51
C GLY A 111 0.40 1.09 8.59
N SER A 112 1.55 0.64 9.09
CA SER A 112 2.76 0.48 8.29
C SER A 112 3.00 -0.98 7.92
N ALA A 113 3.32 -1.22 6.66
CA ALA A 113 3.75 -2.54 6.16
C ALA A 113 5.26 -2.78 6.35
N GLU A 114 6.03 -1.82 6.89
CA GLU A 114 7.50 -1.92 7.03
C GLU A 114 7.94 -3.17 7.80
N THR A 115 7.18 -3.60 8.80
CA THR A 115 7.49 -4.78 9.62
C THR A 115 7.63 -6.06 8.78
N PHE A 116 6.89 -6.19 7.68
CA PHE A 116 7.05 -7.34 6.76
C PHE A 116 8.42 -7.35 6.09
N PHE A 117 8.97 -6.18 5.78
CA PHE A 117 10.26 -6.03 5.13
C PHE A 117 11.42 -6.16 6.12
N GLU A 118 11.29 -5.57 7.31
CA GLU A 118 12.30 -5.61 8.39
C GLU A 118 12.59 -7.04 8.86
N HIS A 119 11.57 -7.89 8.91
CA HIS A 119 11.71 -9.29 9.31
C HIS A 119 11.92 -10.26 8.14
N HIS A 120 12.16 -9.75 6.93
CA HIS A 120 12.37 -10.57 5.72
C HIS A 120 11.28 -11.64 5.53
N VAL A 121 10.03 -11.28 5.80
CA VAL A 121 8.91 -12.20 5.67
C VAL A 121 8.64 -12.48 4.20
N ASP A 122 8.20 -13.71 3.91
CA ASP A 122 7.77 -14.11 2.57
C ASP A 122 6.77 -13.07 1.99
N PRO A 123 7.06 -12.47 0.82
CA PRO A 123 6.17 -11.51 0.17
C PRO A 123 4.73 -12.01 0.01
N CYS A 124 4.52 -13.32 -0.09
CA CYS A 124 3.19 -13.92 -0.15
C CYS A 124 2.34 -13.59 1.08
N LYS A 125 2.95 -13.45 2.27
CA LYS A 125 2.22 -13.08 3.50
C LYS A 125 1.77 -11.63 3.48
N LEU A 126 2.62 -10.72 2.99
CA LEU A 126 2.26 -9.31 2.80
C LEU A 126 1.11 -9.20 1.80
N VAL A 127 1.23 -9.83 0.63
CA VAL A 127 0.16 -9.84 -0.38
C VAL A 127 -1.14 -10.42 0.19
N ASN A 128 -1.05 -11.50 0.98
CA ASN A 128 -2.20 -12.10 1.64
C ASN A 128 -2.86 -11.13 2.63
N TYR A 129 -2.07 -10.51 3.52
CA TYR A 129 -2.54 -9.50 4.46
C TYR A 129 -3.31 -8.39 3.75
N GLU A 130 -2.70 -7.77 2.74
CA GLU A 130 -3.32 -6.67 1.97
C GLU A 130 -4.62 -7.11 1.28
N THR A 131 -4.62 -8.32 0.72
CA THR A 131 -5.81 -8.89 0.06
C THR A 131 -6.96 -9.07 1.05
N ILE A 132 -6.69 -9.46 2.30
CA ILE A 132 -7.73 -9.63 3.30
C ILE A 132 -8.22 -8.27 3.83
N VAL A 133 -7.32 -7.30 4.06
CA VAL A 133 -7.67 -5.92 4.44
C VAL A 133 -8.65 -5.33 3.43
N GLY A 134 -8.38 -5.49 2.13
CA GLY A 134 -9.25 -4.99 1.06
C GLY A 134 -10.66 -5.59 1.02
N LYS A 135 -10.91 -6.74 1.68
CA LYS A 135 -12.18 -7.49 1.57
C LYS A 135 -13.11 -7.35 2.79
N LYS A 136 -12.59 -7.10 3.98
CA LYS A 136 -13.31 -7.50 5.22
C LYS A 136 -13.34 -6.46 6.33
N PHE A 137 -14.36 -5.58 6.36
CA PHE A 137 -14.74 -4.89 7.60
C PHE A 137 -16.23 -4.57 7.67
N HIS A 138 -16.95 -5.07 8.67
CA HIS A 138 -18.40 -4.81 8.82
C HIS A 138 -18.71 -3.42 9.41
N ILE A 139 -17.69 -2.60 9.63
CA ILE A 139 -17.78 -1.24 10.16
C ILE A 139 -17.44 -0.24 9.05
N PRO A 140 -17.93 1.01 9.10
CA PRO A 140 -17.43 2.09 8.24
C PRO A 140 -15.95 2.32 8.54
N LEU A 141 -15.09 1.77 7.69
CA LEU A 141 -13.64 1.81 7.82
C LEU A 141 -13.03 2.36 6.54
N GLU A 142 -12.09 3.27 6.75
CA GLU A 142 -11.04 3.56 5.79
C GLU A 142 -9.71 3.03 6.31
N ALA A 143 -8.99 2.29 5.49
CA ALA A 143 -7.69 1.73 5.82
C ALA A 143 -6.62 2.35 4.92
N ILE A 144 -5.53 2.81 5.52
CA ILE A 144 -4.35 3.33 4.83
C ILE A 144 -3.16 2.43 5.20
N CYS A 145 -2.65 1.69 4.21
CA CYS A 145 -1.43 0.91 4.34
C CYS A 145 -0.25 1.74 3.83
N CYS A 146 0.66 2.05 4.74
CA CYS A 146 1.83 2.86 4.48
C CYS A 146 3.04 1.99 4.17
N TYR A 147 3.82 2.41 3.17
CA TYR A 147 5.06 1.76 2.76
C TYR A 147 6.14 2.82 2.62
N SER A 148 7.36 2.56 3.06
CA SER A 148 8.49 3.39 2.65
C SER A 148 8.73 3.19 1.16
N ALA A 149 9.07 4.27 0.46
CA ALA A 149 9.42 4.20 -0.95
C ALA A 149 10.57 3.21 -1.21
N ASN A 150 11.51 3.11 -0.25
CA ASN A 150 12.63 2.18 -0.32
C ASN A 150 12.17 0.71 -0.23
N ALA A 151 11.35 0.34 0.75
CA ALA A 151 10.83 -1.02 0.87
C ALA A 151 9.98 -1.42 -0.34
N PHE A 152 9.09 -0.51 -0.76
CA PHE A 152 8.27 -0.69 -1.95
C PHE A 152 9.12 -0.88 -3.21
N SER A 153 10.31 -0.25 -3.26
CA SER A 153 11.25 -0.40 -4.37
C SER A 153 11.98 -1.74 -4.44
N ARG A 154 11.87 -2.59 -3.42
CA ARG A 154 12.51 -3.92 -3.41
C ARG A 154 11.57 -5.04 -3.83
N LEU A 155 10.27 -4.75 -3.97
CA LEU A 155 9.28 -5.74 -4.39
C LEU A 155 9.58 -6.30 -5.78
N SER A 156 9.30 -7.60 -5.97
CA SER A 156 9.20 -8.17 -7.31
C SER A 156 8.08 -7.46 -8.07
N PHE A 157 8.07 -7.58 -9.40
CA PHE A 157 6.99 -6.97 -10.18
C PHE A 157 5.64 -7.59 -9.85
N GLY A 158 5.63 -8.91 -9.71
CA GLY A 158 4.46 -9.68 -9.29
C GLY A 158 3.87 -9.17 -7.98
N ASP A 159 4.72 -9.03 -6.95
CA ASP A 159 4.29 -8.58 -5.63
C ASP A 159 3.83 -7.12 -5.65
N LEU A 160 4.54 -6.25 -6.38
CA LEU A 160 4.17 -4.85 -6.56
C LEU A 160 2.75 -4.71 -7.13
N VAL A 161 2.45 -5.44 -8.19
CA VAL A 161 1.13 -5.39 -8.85
C VAL A 161 0.07 -6.04 -7.97
N ALA A 162 0.38 -7.15 -7.30
CA ALA A 162 -0.54 -7.82 -6.38
C ALA A 162 -0.92 -6.91 -5.20
N ILE A 163 0.04 -6.22 -4.61
CA ILE A 163 -0.19 -5.22 -3.55
C ILE A 163 -1.06 -4.08 -4.10
N LEU A 164 -0.72 -3.49 -5.24
CA LEU A 164 -1.51 -2.40 -5.81
C LEU A 164 -2.96 -2.82 -6.10
N ASN A 165 -3.17 -4.02 -6.64
CA ASN A 165 -4.50 -4.55 -6.92
C ASN A 165 -5.30 -4.93 -5.66
N ALA A 166 -4.65 -5.06 -4.51
CA ALA A 166 -5.34 -5.22 -3.21
C ALA A 166 -5.89 -3.89 -2.68
N HIS A 167 -5.48 -2.76 -3.25
CA HIS A 167 -5.91 -1.42 -2.87
C HIS A 167 -6.87 -0.82 -3.90
N HIS A 168 -7.86 -0.08 -3.40
CA HIS A 168 -8.83 0.65 -4.23
C HIS A 168 -8.27 2.00 -4.68
N SER A 169 -7.33 2.57 -3.91
CA SER A 169 -6.75 3.87 -4.21
C SER A 169 -5.31 4.00 -3.74
N THR A 170 -4.66 5.05 -4.21
CA THR A 170 -3.31 5.47 -3.83
C THR A 170 -3.37 6.89 -3.31
N ILE A 171 -2.59 7.19 -2.27
CA ILE A 171 -2.48 8.50 -1.64
C ILE A 171 -1.16 9.11 -2.08
N HIS A 172 -1.27 10.22 -2.78
CA HIS A 172 -0.15 10.98 -3.32
C HIS A 172 0.23 12.16 -2.41
N THR A 173 1.27 12.88 -2.80
CA THR A 173 1.64 14.17 -2.19
C THR A 173 0.42 15.09 -2.04
N ASN A 174 0.41 15.86 -0.96
CA ASN A 174 -0.72 16.72 -0.55
C ASN A 174 -2.01 15.95 -0.23
N ASN A 175 -1.92 14.68 0.19
CA ASN A 175 -3.04 13.86 0.64
C ASN A 175 -4.14 13.69 -0.44
N ARG A 176 -3.73 13.62 -1.70
CA ARG A 176 -4.63 13.43 -2.84
C ARG A 176 -4.84 11.95 -3.11
N TYR A 177 -6.10 11.53 -3.03
CA TYR A 177 -6.52 10.18 -3.35
C TYR A 177 -6.68 10.04 -4.86
N ARG A 178 -6.17 8.92 -5.39
CA ARG A 178 -6.37 8.53 -6.78
C ARG A 178 -6.80 7.08 -6.82
N GLU A 179 -7.96 6.83 -7.44
CA GLU A 179 -8.46 5.48 -7.66
C GLU A 179 -7.44 4.64 -8.45
N TRP A 180 -7.26 3.40 -8.03
CA TRP A 180 -6.43 2.42 -8.69
C TRP A 180 -7.30 1.41 -9.43
N HIS A 181 -7.10 1.33 -10.75
CA HIS A 181 -7.74 0.32 -11.59
C HIS A 181 -6.70 -0.68 -12.07
N PRO A 182 -6.95 -2.00 -11.95
CA PRO A 182 -6.01 -3.01 -12.45
C PRO A 182 -5.71 -2.90 -13.96
N SER A 183 -6.53 -2.23 -14.77
CA SER A 183 -6.23 -1.95 -16.18
C SER A 183 -5.09 -0.94 -16.36
N LYS A 184 -4.94 0.02 -15.44
CA LYS A 184 -3.87 1.04 -15.46
C LYS A 184 -2.48 0.40 -15.47
N PHE A 185 -2.36 -0.77 -14.86
CA PHE A 185 -1.16 -1.59 -14.92
C PHE A 185 -0.70 -1.90 -16.35
N ILE A 186 -1.63 -2.25 -17.26
CA ILE A 186 -1.30 -2.59 -18.64
C ILE A 186 -0.80 -1.36 -19.39
N GLU A 187 -1.40 -0.20 -19.16
CA GLU A 187 -0.95 1.07 -19.72
C GLU A 187 0.46 1.42 -19.26
N LEU A 188 0.74 1.28 -17.95
CA LEU A 188 2.06 1.53 -17.37
C LEU A 188 3.11 0.54 -17.87
N ALA A 189 2.74 -0.74 -18.02
CA ALA A 189 3.60 -1.75 -18.59
C ALA A 189 3.96 -1.42 -20.04
N ARG A 190 2.99 -1.01 -20.85
CA ARG A 190 3.22 -0.58 -22.24
C ARG A 190 4.16 0.63 -22.30
N SER A 191 3.89 1.67 -21.51
CA SER A 191 4.75 2.85 -21.39
C SER A 191 6.20 2.47 -21.02
N GLY A 192 6.38 1.59 -20.03
CA GLY A 192 7.69 1.10 -19.62
C GLY A 192 8.42 0.31 -20.71
N LEU A 193 7.69 -0.53 -21.45
CA LEU A 193 8.25 -1.27 -22.60
C LEU A 193 8.66 -0.33 -23.73
N ASP A 194 7.82 0.62 -24.10
CA ASP A 194 8.12 1.59 -25.16
C ASP A 194 9.31 2.47 -24.79
N ARG A 195 9.42 2.85 -23.51
CA ARG A 195 10.58 3.58 -22.99
C ARG A 195 11.86 2.75 -23.03
N ALA A 196 11.78 1.44 -22.78
CA ALA A 196 12.95 0.57 -22.75
C ALA A 196 13.44 0.16 -24.15
N LEU A 197 12.51 -0.10 -25.06
CA LEU A 197 12.79 -0.75 -26.34
C LEU A 197 12.68 0.20 -27.54
N GLY A 198 11.90 1.29 -27.40
CA GLY A 198 11.53 2.19 -28.48
C GLY A 198 10.02 2.25 -28.68
N HIS A 199 9.55 3.36 -29.25
CA HIS A 199 8.13 3.65 -29.48
C HIS A 199 7.44 2.51 -30.27
N GLU A 200 6.20 2.18 -29.91
CA GLU A 200 5.32 1.17 -30.53
C GLU A 200 5.76 -0.31 -30.41
N LEU A 201 6.88 -0.62 -29.74
CA LEU A 201 7.29 -2.02 -29.56
C LEU A 201 6.46 -2.75 -28.51
N SER A 202 5.86 -2.03 -27.56
CA SER A 202 4.92 -2.61 -26.59
C SER A 202 3.73 -3.27 -27.31
N ASP A 203 3.20 -2.63 -28.35
CA ASP A 203 2.09 -3.16 -29.13
C ASP A 203 2.44 -4.46 -29.85
N LEU A 204 3.66 -4.54 -30.41
CA LEU A 204 4.13 -5.77 -31.06
C LEU A 204 4.27 -6.91 -30.04
N ILE A 205 4.83 -6.64 -28.86
CA ILE A 205 4.98 -7.63 -27.79
C ILE A 205 3.61 -8.13 -27.32
N PHE A 206 2.69 -7.22 -26.98
CA PHE A 206 1.37 -7.60 -26.51
C PHE A 206 0.54 -8.31 -27.59
N LYS A 207 0.65 -7.91 -28.86
CA LYS A 207 0.05 -8.64 -30.00
C LYS A 207 0.64 -10.04 -30.13
N THR A 208 1.96 -10.19 -29.97
CA THR A 208 2.64 -11.49 -30.01
C THR A 208 2.18 -12.39 -28.85
N MET A 209 2.14 -11.87 -27.63
CA MET A 209 1.60 -12.59 -26.46
C MET A 209 0.16 -13.07 -26.70
N LYS A 210 -0.68 -12.20 -27.28
CA LYS A 210 -2.08 -12.52 -27.59
C LYS A 210 -2.23 -13.57 -28.69
N LEU A 211 -1.54 -13.41 -29.81
CA LEU A 211 -1.72 -14.27 -31.00
C LEU A 211 -0.98 -15.59 -30.88
N CYS A 212 0.27 -15.57 -30.42
CA CYS A 212 1.12 -16.76 -30.37
C CYS A 212 0.92 -17.56 -29.07
N TYR A 213 0.67 -16.88 -27.95
CA TYR A 213 0.62 -17.52 -26.63
C TYR A 213 -0.78 -17.51 -26.00
N ARG A 214 -1.77 -16.89 -26.66
CA ARG A 214 -3.15 -16.73 -26.14
C ARG A 214 -3.21 -16.00 -24.80
N ILE A 215 -2.20 -15.19 -24.50
CA ILE A 215 -2.12 -14.36 -23.30
C ILE A 215 -2.67 -12.98 -23.63
N ASN A 216 -3.78 -12.60 -23.00
CA ASN A 216 -4.37 -11.27 -23.12
C ASN A 216 -4.15 -10.46 -21.83
N ASP A 217 -4.57 -9.21 -21.83
CA ASP A 217 -4.42 -8.28 -20.71
C ASP A 217 -5.00 -8.82 -19.39
N SER A 218 -6.14 -9.51 -19.41
CA SER A 218 -6.74 -10.06 -18.18
C SER A 218 -5.92 -11.20 -17.56
N HIS A 219 -5.21 -11.99 -18.38
CA HIS A 219 -4.26 -12.97 -17.87
C HIS A 219 -3.07 -12.31 -17.18
N ILE A 220 -2.56 -11.20 -17.73
CA ILE A 220 -1.43 -10.45 -17.17
C ILE A 220 -1.87 -9.76 -15.87
N ILE A 221 -3.06 -9.16 -15.82
CA ILE A 221 -3.61 -8.55 -14.60
C ILE A 221 -3.76 -9.56 -13.47
N SER A 222 -4.25 -10.77 -13.78
CA SER A 222 -4.44 -11.83 -12.77
C SER A 222 -3.14 -12.52 -12.36
N ARG A 223 -2.13 -12.56 -13.24
CA ARG A 223 -0.82 -13.18 -13.00
C ARG A 223 0.29 -12.33 -13.62
N PRO A 224 0.71 -11.24 -12.95
CA PRO A 224 1.65 -10.26 -13.52
C PRO A 224 3.02 -10.84 -13.89
N GLN A 225 3.43 -11.92 -13.23
CA GLN A 225 4.66 -12.66 -13.51
C GLN A 225 4.71 -13.19 -14.95
N ILE A 226 3.55 -13.43 -15.59
CA ILE A 226 3.48 -13.86 -16.99
C ILE A 226 4.15 -12.85 -17.91
N LEU A 227 4.12 -11.55 -17.60
CA LEU A 227 4.80 -10.56 -18.42
C LEU A 227 6.32 -10.75 -18.36
N GLU A 228 6.87 -10.93 -17.15
CA GLU A 228 8.31 -11.13 -16.94
C GLU A 228 8.76 -12.41 -17.67
N ASP A 229 8.07 -13.53 -17.43
CA ASP A 229 8.37 -14.82 -18.07
C ASP A 229 8.35 -14.73 -19.60
N MET A 230 7.38 -13.99 -20.16
CA MET A 230 7.26 -13.84 -21.60
C MET A 230 8.35 -12.95 -22.19
N LEU A 231 8.72 -11.86 -21.51
CA LEU A 231 9.85 -11.05 -21.93
C LEU A 231 11.14 -11.87 -21.87
N GLU A 232 11.39 -12.62 -20.80
CA GLU A 232 12.56 -13.49 -20.69
C GLU A 232 12.64 -14.50 -21.86
N ARG A 233 11.51 -15.08 -22.27
CA ARG A 233 11.44 -15.99 -23.42
C ARG A 233 11.71 -15.31 -24.75
N ILE A 234 11.23 -14.07 -24.94
CA ILE A 234 11.33 -13.36 -26.22
C ILE A 234 12.74 -12.78 -26.43
N MET A 235 13.33 -12.17 -25.41
CA MET A 235 14.59 -11.41 -25.54
C MET A 235 15.74 -11.92 -24.68
N GLY A 236 15.52 -12.98 -23.89
CA GLY A 236 16.49 -13.51 -22.94
C GLY A 236 16.51 -12.74 -21.62
N LYS A 237 16.91 -13.44 -20.55
CA LYS A 237 16.86 -12.94 -19.17
C LYS A 237 17.48 -11.56 -18.96
N LYS A 238 18.72 -11.34 -19.42
CA LYS A 238 19.43 -10.07 -19.20
C LYS A 238 18.71 -8.87 -19.82
N ALA A 239 18.14 -9.02 -21.02
CA ALA A 239 17.40 -7.95 -21.68
C ALA A 239 16.02 -7.75 -21.06
N ALA A 240 15.35 -8.83 -20.64
CA ALA A 240 14.10 -8.77 -19.91
C ALA A 240 14.26 -8.07 -18.56
N ASP A 241 15.29 -8.41 -17.77
CA ASP A 241 15.62 -7.74 -16.51
C ASP A 241 15.85 -6.23 -16.71
N ALA A 242 16.60 -5.86 -17.75
CA ALA A 242 16.83 -4.47 -18.08
C ALA A 242 15.54 -3.73 -18.45
N THR A 243 14.68 -4.36 -19.24
CA THR A 243 13.37 -3.85 -19.66
C THR A 243 12.41 -3.71 -18.49
N MET A 244 12.35 -4.71 -17.62
CA MET A 244 11.47 -4.73 -16.45
C MET A 244 11.79 -3.65 -15.43
N ARG A 245 13.03 -3.14 -15.38
CA ARG A 245 13.36 -1.96 -14.58
C ARG A 245 12.56 -0.73 -15.02
N TYR A 246 12.46 -0.47 -16.33
CA TYR A 246 11.67 0.65 -16.85
C TYR A 246 10.18 0.47 -16.55
N VAL A 247 9.66 -0.75 -16.70
CA VAL A 247 8.26 -1.06 -16.36
C VAL A 247 7.98 -0.82 -14.88
N LYS A 248 8.83 -1.33 -13.98
CA LYS A 248 8.71 -1.09 -12.53
C LYS A 248 8.78 0.41 -12.20
N ASP A 249 9.67 1.15 -12.85
CA ASP A 249 9.81 2.59 -12.64
C ASP A 249 8.55 3.36 -13.04
N GLU A 250 7.92 3.03 -14.18
CA GLU A 250 6.66 3.66 -14.59
C GLU A 250 5.53 3.36 -13.59
N VAL A 251 5.44 2.12 -13.11
CA VAL A 251 4.47 1.76 -12.06
C VAL A 251 4.72 2.57 -10.79
N ARG A 252 5.96 2.67 -10.33
CA ARG A 252 6.32 3.43 -9.12
C ARG A 252 5.97 4.90 -9.22
N LYS A 253 6.37 5.56 -10.32
CA LYS A 253 6.02 6.97 -10.56
C LYS A 253 4.52 7.18 -10.48
N SER A 254 3.74 6.24 -11.01
CA SER A 254 2.28 6.33 -11.01
C SER A 254 1.63 6.32 -9.63
N VAL A 255 2.36 5.87 -8.61
CA VAL A 255 1.95 5.75 -7.19
C VAL A 255 2.61 6.83 -6.33
N ALA A 256 3.86 7.21 -6.65
CA ALA A 256 4.70 8.08 -5.83
C ALA A 256 4.64 9.58 -6.16
N PHE A 257 3.82 10.05 -7.12
CA PHE A 257 3.93 11.43 -7.62
C PHE A 257 4.08 12.53 -6.55
N SER A 258 5.23 13.21 -6.61
CA SER A 258 5.43 14.63 -6.33
C SER A 258 4.90 15.49 -7.48
#